data_AF-M2S0K6-F1
#
_entry.id   AF-M2S0K6-F1
#
_cell.length_a   1.000
_cell.length_b   1.000
_cell.length_c   1.000
_cell.angle_alpha   90.00
_cell.angle_beta   90.00
_cell.angle_gamma   90.00
#
_symmetry.space_group_name_H-M   'P 1'
#
loop_
_entity.id
_entity.type
_entity.pdbx_description
1 polymer ?
#
loop_
_entity_poly.entity_id
_entity_poly.type
_entity_poly.pdbx_seq_one_letter_code
_entity_poly.pdbx_strand_id
1 'polypeptide(L)'
;MQTPQYQIVSIDRDYSKGLTPRFFTRLPPQLIGIIEKNEFETIITQVNQYFIEAENITWKTIIEESCSCLSCGLTNCCFKNQYHRKMIELQEYLIQLNRKFPSLQFIHPINNGFLCFEISIFSSQE
;
A
#
# COMPACT_ATOMS: atom_id res chain seq x y z
N MET A 1 31.91 1.86 -11.72
CA MET A 1 30.49 1.47 -11.66
C MET A 1 29.76 2.61 -10.96
N GLN A 2 29.14 3.52 -11.70
CA GLN A 2 28.29 4.56 -11.10
C GLN A 2 27.00 3.89 -10.66
N THR A 3 26.68 4.00 -9.37
CA THR A 3 25.35 3.61 -8.86
C THR A 3 24.30 4.49 -9.55
N PRO A 4 23.22 3.91 -10.10
CA PRO A 4 22.14 4.70 -10.67
C PRO A 4 21.61 5.64 -9.58
N GLN A 5 21.57 6.94 -9.88
CA GLN A 5 21.02 7.92 -8.95
C GLN A 5 19.50 7.77 -8.95
N TYR A 6 18.92 7.44 -7.80
CA TYR A 6 17.48 7.37 -7.60
C TYR A 6 17.08 8.38 -6.54
N GLN A 7 15.94 9.05 -6.74
CA GLN A 7 15.36 9.96 -5.76
C GLN A 7 14.15 9.28 -5.11
N ILE A 8 14.18 9.06 -3.80
CA ILE A 8 13.04 8.49 -3.05
C ILE A 8 12.17 9.63 -2.56
N VAL A 9 10.86 9.51 -2.81
CA VAL A 9 9.82 10.37 -2.26
C VAL A 9 8.98 9.53 -1.29
N SER A 10 8.97 9.92 -0.03
CA SER A 10 8.17 9.25 1.01
C SER A 10 6.87 10.03 1.24
N ILE A 11 5.75 9.31 1.23
CA ILE A 11 4.44 9.84 1.56
C ILE A 11 4.11 9.38 2.98
N ASP A 12 3.85 10.34 3.85
CA ASP A 12 3.58 10.06 5.26
C ASP A 12 2.27 9.28 5.44
N ARG A 13 2.27 8.43 6.47
CA ARG A 13 1.07 7.76 6.93
C ARG A 13 0.13 8.75 7.63
N ASP A 14 -1.16 8.64 7.32
CA ASP A 14 -2.23 9.33 8.02
C ASP A 14 -2.72 8.50 9.21
N TYR A 15 -2.46 8.99 10.44
CA TYR A 15 -2.88 8.37 11.69
C TYR A 15 -4.27 8.82 12.17
N SER A 16 -4.94 9.74 11.47
CA SER A 16 -6.21 10.34 11.92
C SER A 16 -7.38 9.35 11.96
N LYS A 17 -7.26 8.20 11.28
CA LYS A 17 -8.32 7.19 11.13
C LYS A 17 -8.07 5.90 11.89
N GLY A 18 -7.17 5.93 12.89
CA GLY A 18 -6.89 4.80 13.76
C GLY A 18 -5.73 3.93 13.26
N LEU A 19 -5.81 2.62 13.50
CA LEU A 19 -4.71 1.68 13.30
C LEU A 19 -4.59 1.16 11.86
N THR A 20 -5.62 1.31 11.02
CA THR A 20 -5.56 0.95 9.60
C THR A 20 -4.48 1.78 8.90
N PRO A 21 -3.54 1.17 8.14
CA PRO A 21 -2.62 1.93 7.31
C PRO A 21 -3.37 2.78 6.27
N ARG A 22 -3.06 4.08 6.25
CA ARG A 22 -3.54 5.04 5.26
C ARG A 22 -2.44 6.04 4.97
N PHE A 23 -2.41 6.57 3.75
CA PHE A 23 -1.42 7.55 3.31
C PHE A 23 -2.11 8.82 2.83
N PHE A 24 -1.43 9.97 3.01
CA PHE A 24 -1.94 11.25 2.52
C PHE A 24 -2.02 11.27 1.00
N THR A 25 -3.13 11.81 0.47
CA THR A 25 -3.38 11.92 -0.98
C THR A 25 -2.80 13.18 -1.60
N ARG A 26 -2.10 14.02 -0.84
CA ARG A 26 -1.49 15.25 -1.33
C ARG A 26 -0.30 14.91 -2.23
N LEU A 27 -0.34 15.37 -3.49
CA LEU A 27 0.77 15.22 -4.43
C LEU A 27 2.04 15.91 -3.91
N PRO A 28 3.16 15.17 -3.72
CA PRO A 28 4.46 15.75 -3.37
C PRO A 28 5.02 16.60 -4.51
N PRO A 29 5.77 17.67 -4.21
CA PRO A 29 6.32 18.57 -5.24
C PRO A 29 7.28 17.88 -6.20
N GLN A 30 7.98 16.83 -5.76
CA GLN A 30 8.94 16.07 -6.56
C GLN A 30 8.28 15.24 -7.66
N LEU A 31 6.98 14.95 -7.54
CA LEU A 31 6.21 14.15 -8.51
C LEU A 31 5.40 15.03 -9.47
N ILE A 32 5.42 16.35 -9.28
CA ILE A 32 4.74 17.30 -10.17
C ILE A 32 5.37 17.23 -11.57
N GLY A 33 4.53 17.03 -12.58
CA GLY A 33 4.95 16.91 -13.98
C GLY A 33 5.35 15.49 -14.40
N ILE A 34 5.49 14.55 -13.46
CA ILE A 34 5.69 13.11 -13.76
C ILE A 34 4.34 12.37 -13.73
N ILE A 35 3.50 12.69 -12.74
CA ILE A 35 2.15 12.15 -12.59
C ILE A 35 1.14 13.28 -12.38
N GLU A 36 -0.04 13.15 -12.97
CA GLU A 36 -1.12 14.12 -12.76
C GLU A 36 -1.66 14.04 -11.33
N LYS A 37 -2.06 15.18 -10.77
CA LYS A 37 -2.58 15.25 -9.40
C LYS A 37 -3.79 14.32 -9.17
N ASN A 38 -4.74 14.33 -10.10
CA ASN A 38 -5.95 13.51 -9.99
C ASN A 38 -5.64 12.01 -10.06
N GLU A 39 -4.66 11.64 -10.90
CA GLU A 39 -4.21 10.27 -11.04
C GLU A 39 -3.48 9.78 -9.80
N PHE A 40 -2.59 10.60 -9.24
CA PHE A 40 -1.92 10.32 -7.98
C PHE A 40 -2.92 10.14 -6.84
N GLU A 41 -3.90 11.04 -6.71
CA GLU A 41 -4.94 10.97 -5.68
C GLU A 41 -5.78 9.69 -5.83
N THR A 42 -6.11 9.31 -7.06
CA THR A 42 -6.82 8.04 -7.36
C THR A 42 -5.98 6.84 -6.94
N ILE A 43 -4.68 6.83 -7.25
CA ILE A 43 -3.77 5.75 -6.89
C ILE A 43 -3.68 5.58 -5.38
N ILE A 44 -3.40 6.67 -4.65
CA ILE A 44 -3.26 6.61 -3.19
C ILE A 44 -4.60 6.23 -2.53
N THR A 45 -5.72 6.71 -3.08
CA THR A 45 -7.05 6.31 -2.61
C THR A 45 -7.27 4.81 -2.79
N GLN A 46 -6.90 4.26 -3.95
CA GLN A 46 -7.01 2.82 -4.21
C GLN A 46 -6.09 2.01 -3.28
N VAL A 47 -4.85 2.46 -3.05
CA VAL A 47 -3.92 1.85 -2.08
C VAL A 47 -4.54 1.83 -0.68
N ASN A 48 -5.12 2.94 -0.23
CA ASN A 48 -5.80 3.03 1.05
C ASN A 48 -7.01 2.09 1.14
N GLN A 49 -7.75 1.89 0.04
CA GLN A 49 -8.88 0.94 0.01
C GLN A 49 -8.43 -0.51 0.22
N TYR A 50 -7.29 -0.94 -0.34
CA TYR A 50 -6.78 -2.29 -0.09
C TYR A 50 -6.56 -2.56 1.41
N PHE A 51 -6.06 -1.58 2.17
CA PHE A 51 -5.90 -1.70 3.62
C PHE A 51 -7.23 -1.72 4.37
N ILE A 52 -8.18 -0.86 3.96
CA ILE A 52 -9.52 -0.82 4.56
C ILE A 52 -10.27 -2.13 4.34
N GLU A 53 -10.22 -2.67 3.13
CA GLU A 53 -10.84 -3.96 2.79
C GLU A 53 -10.20 -5.12 3.57
N ALA A 54 -8.87 -5.15 3.65
CA ALA A 54 -8.15 -6.19 4.38
C ALA A 54 -8.52 -6.21 5.88
N GLU A 55 -8.74 -5.03 6.47
CA GLU A 55 -9.14 -4.90 7.86
C GLU A 55 -10.64 -5.20 8.09
N ASN A 56 -11.53 -4.74 7.20
CA ASN A 56 -12.97 -5.03 7.30
C ASN A 56 -13.26 -6.54 7.25
N ILE A 57 -12.57 -7.27 6.37
CA ILE A 57 -12.67 -8.73 6.27
C ILE A 57 -12.24 -9.38 7.59
N THR A 58 -11.20 -8.83 8.23
CA THR A 58 -10.69 -9.30 9.52
C THR A 58 -11.72 -9.07 10.63
N TRP A 59 -12.26 -7.86 10.79
CA TRP A 59 -13.25 -7.60 11.84
C TRP A 59 -14.51 -8.45 11.72
N LYS A 60 -15.01 -8.62 10.50
CA LYS A 60 -16.18 -9.46 10.24
C LYS A 60 -15.93 -10.93 10.64
N THR A 61 -14.80 -11.48 10.23
CA THR A 61 -14.45 -12.88 10.53
C THR A 61 -14.25 -13.08 12.04
N ILE A 62 -13.67 -12.11 12.78
CA ILE A 62 -13.52 -12.19 14.26
C ILE A 62 -14.89 -12.25 14.95
N ILE A 63 -15.82 -11.40 14.54
CA ILE A 63 -17.16 -11.33 15.14
C ILE A 63 -17.94 -12.62 14.86
N GLU A 64 -17.90 -13.12 13.62
CA GLU A 64 -18.55 -14.38 13.24
C GLU A 64 -17.97 -15.57 14.03
N GLU A 65 -16.67 -15.59 14.27
CA GLU A 65 -15.99 -16.69 14.97
C GLU A 65 -16.12 -16.61 16.50
N SER A 66 -16.40 -15.43 17.07
CA SER A 66 -16.65 -15.25 18.51
C SER A 66 -17.86 -16.03 19.05
N CYS A 67 -18.74 -16.51 18.17
CA CYS A 67 -19.88 -17.36 18.50
C CYS A 67 -19.60 -18.88 18.48
N SER A 68 -18.36 -19.34 18.20
CA SER A 68 -18.03 -20.77 18.13
C SER A 68 -16.71 -21.09 18.85
N CYS A 69 -16.78 -21.37 20.16
CA CYS A 69 -15.64 -21.49 21.10
C CYS A 69 -14.66 -22.69 20.92
N LEU A 70 -14.34 -23.18 19.71
CA LEU A 70 -13.37 -24.29 19.54
C LEU A 70 -12.28 -24.07 18.47
N SER A 71 -12.23 -22.93 17.77
CA SER A 71 -11.42 -22.77 16.55
C SER A 71 -10.19 -21.85 16.67
N CYS A 72 -9.76 -21.42 17.86
CA CYS A 72 -8.70 -20.41 18.06
C CYS A 72 -7.37 -20.64 17.29
N GLY A 73 -7.03 -21.89 16.94
CA GLY A 73 -5.85 -22.21 16.11
C GLY A 73 -6.07 -22.16 14.59
N LEU A 74 -7.27 -22.49 14.12
CA LEU A 74 -7.63 -22.48 12.69
C LEU A 74 -7.97 -21.06 12.21
N THR A 75 -8.63 -20.27 13.06
CA THR A 75 -9.02 -18.89 12.79
C THR A 75 -7.80 -18.02 12.49
N ASN A 76 -6.75 -18.06 13.32
CA ASN A 76 -5.52 -17.29 13.10
C ASN A 76 -4.84 -17.60 11.75
N CYS A 77 -4.86 -18.86 11.30
CA CYS A 77 -4.38 -19.23 9.97
C CYS A 77 -5.26 -18.69 8.85
N CYS A 78 -6.58 -18.72 9.00
CA CYS A 78 -7.55 -18.19 8.04
C CYS A 78 -7.44 -16.66 7.91
N PHE A 79 -7.33 -15.93 9.01
CA PHE A 79 -7.08 -14.48 9.03
C PHE A 79 -5.81 -14.12 8.29
N LYS A 80 -4.72 -14.83 8.60
CA LYS A 80 -3.44 -14.65 7.93
C LYS A 80 -3.58 -14.85 6.42
N ASN A 81 -4.32 -15.86 5.98
CA ASN A 81 -4.56 -16.12 4.56
C ASN A 81 -5.40 -15.03 3.87
N GLN A 82 -6.41 -14.47 4.53
CA GLN A 82 -7.30 -13.46 3.92
C GLN A 82 -6.62 -12.09 3.83
N TYR A 83 -5.98 -11.63 4.90
CA TYR A 83 -5.18 -10.41 4.86
C TYR A 83 -4.03 -10.54 3.85
N HIS A 84 -3.34 -11.67 3.85
CA HIS A 84 -2.26 -11.94 2.89
C HIS A 84 -2.73 -11.90 1.44
N ARG A 85 -3.92 -12.45 1.13
CA ARG A 85 -4.53 -12.34 -0.22
C ARG A 85 -4.70 -10.89 -0.66
N LYS A 86 -5.23 -10.03 0.21
CA LYS A 86 -5.38 -8.60 -0.10
C LYS A 86 -4.04 -7.88 -0.29
N MET A 87 -3.01 -8.30 0.44
CA MET A 87 -1.65 -7.77 0.21
C MET A 87 -1.03 -8.25 -1.11
N ILE A 88 -1.35 -9.47 -1.57
CA ILE A 88 -0.96 -9.93 -2.90
C ILE A 88 -1.66 -9.10 -3.99
N GLU A 89 -2.96 -8.85 -3.85
CA GLU A 89 -3.72 -7.98 -4.77
C GLU A 89 -3.10 -6.56 -4.84
N LEU A 90 -2.72 -6.00 -3.69
CA LEU A 90 -2.01 -4.72 -3.64
C LEU A 90 -0.65 -4.80 -4.37
N GLN A 91 0.14 -5.85 -4.13
CA GLN A 91 1.42 -6.05 -4.81
C GLN A 91 1.26 -6.13 -6.34
N GLU A 92 0.24 -6.85 -6.82
CA GLU A 92 -0.09 -6.93 -8.25
C GLU A 92 -0.48 -5.56 -8.82
N TYR A 93 -1.29 -4.80 -8.09
CA TYR A 93 -1.66 -3.43 -8.47
C TYR A 93 -0.43 -2.52 -8.56
N LEU A 94 0.50 -2.57 -7.58
CA LEU A 94 1.75 -1.80 -7.64
C LEU A 94 2.63 -2.20 -8.82
N ILE A 95 2.68 -3.48 -9.18
CA ILE A 95 3.38 -3.95 -10.38
C ILE A 95 2.75 -3.38 -11.66
N GLN A 96 1.42 -3.29 -11.73
CA GLN A 96 0.72 -2.67 -12.85
C GLN A 96 1.03 -1.17 -12.94
N LEU A 97 1.08 -0.46 -11.81
CA LEU A 97 1.48 0.95 -11.78
C LEU A 97 2.93 1.14 -12.23
N ASN A 98 3.86 0.29 -11.78
CA ASN A 98 5.26 0.35 -12.21
C ASN A 98 5.43 0.12 -13.73
N ARG A 99 4.54 -0.67 -14.34
CA ARG A 99 4.50 -0.83 -15.81
C ARG A 99 3.92 0.39 -16.52
N LYS A 100 2.92 1.04 -15.91
CA LYS A 100 2.27 2.23 -16.44
C LYS A 100 3.17 3.47 -16.36
N PHE A 101 3.95 3.61 -15.30
CA PHE A 101 4.87 4.72 -15.06
C PHE A 101 6.31 4.21 -15.01
N PRO A 102 6.99 4.04 -16.15
CA PRO A 102 8.35 3.46 -16.18
C PRO A 102 9.41 4.33 -15.49
N SER A 103 9.15 5.63 -15.31
CA SER A 103 10.00 6.56 -14.57
C SER A 103 9.82 6.49 -13.05
N LEU A 104 8.81 5.78 -12.57
CA LEU A 104 8.46 5.64 -11.16
C LEU A 104 8.50 4.17 -10.72
N GLN A 105 8.92 3.96 -9.48
CA GLN A 105 8.78 2.68 -8.81
C GLN A 105 8.03 2.88 -7.51
N PHE A 106 6.78 2.44 -7.48
CA PHE A 106 5.96 2.31 -6.28
C PHE A 106 6.46 1.10 -5.48
N ILE A 107 6.89 1.35 -4.25
CA ILE A 107 7.42 0.33 -3.35
C ILE A 107 6.31 -0.11 -2.40
N HIS A 108 6.18 -1.42 -2.20
CA HIS A 108 5.18 -1.93 -1.27
C HIS A 108 5.50 -1.44 0.15
N PRO A 109 4.55 -0.78 0.84
CA PRO A 109 4.79 -0.21 2.17
C PRO A 109 4.92 -1.28 3.27
N ILE A 110 4.93 -2.57 2.94
CA ILE A 110 5.20 -3.63 3.93
C ILE A 110 6.69 -3.63 4.30
N ASN A 111 7.55 -3.18 3.38
CA ASN A 111 9.00 -3.16 3.54
C ASN A 111 9.46 -2.21 4.65
N ASN A 112 8.64 -1.21 5.00
CA ASN A 112 8.91 -0.23 6.05
C ASN A 112 7.87 -0.30 7.18
N GLY A 113 7.15 -1.42 7.34
CA GLY A 113 6.16 -1.59 8.40
C GLY A 113 4.94 -0.66 8.28
N PHE A 114 4.62 -0.23 7.05
CA PHE A 114 3.51 0.66 6.72
C PHE A 114 3.65 2.07 7.31
N LEU A 115 4.88 2.50 7.60
CA LEU A 115 5.17 3.81 8.19
C LEU A 115 5.10 4.94 7.16
N CYS A 116 5.43 4.65 5.91
CA CYS A 116 5.28 5.57 4.78
C CYS A 116 5.09 4.80 3.48
N PHE A 117 4.63 5.49 2.43
CA PHE A 117 4.55 4.93 1.09
C PHE A 117 5.65 5.55 0.23
N GLU A 118 6.58 4.73 -0.22
CA GLU A 118 7.79 5.19 -0.93
C GLU A 118 7.62 5.04 -2.45
N ILE A 119 8.02 6.09 -3.16
CA ILE A 119 8.05 6.13 -4.62
C ILE A 119 9.47 6.54 -5.04
N SER A 120 10.16 5.67 -5.75
CA SER A 120 11.46 5.98 -6.32
C SER A 120 11.29 6.58 -7.72
N ILE A 121 11.99 7.67 -7.98
CA ILE A 121 12.09 8.31 -9.29
C ILE A 121 13.41 7.90 -9.91
N PHE A 122 13.36 7.38 -11.13
CA PHE A 122 14.56 7.11 -11.93
C PHE A 122 14.93 8.36 -12.70
N SER A 123 16.05 8.99 -12.37
CA SER A 123 16.66 9.97 -13.27
C SER A 123 17.31 9.21 -14.41
N SER A 124 16.76 9.31 -15.62
CA SER A 124 17.49 8.93 -16.83
C SER A 124 18.77 9.77 -16.85
N GLN A 125 19.92 9.15 -16.59
CA GLN A 125 21.20 9.79 -16.91
C GLN A 125 21.30 9.83 -18.43
N GLU A 126 20.99 10.97 -19.03
CA GLU A 126 21.41 11.30 -20.40
C GLU A 126 22.94 11.40 -20.46
#